data_AF-A0A350LQZ2-F1
#
_entry.id   AF-A0A350LQZ2-F1
#
_cell.length_a   1.000
_cell.length_b   1.000
_cell.length_c   1.000
_cell.angle_alpha   90.00
_cell.angle_beta   90.00
_cell.angle_gamma   90.00
#
_symmetry.space_group_name_H-M   'P 1'
#
loop_
_entity.id
_entity.type
_entity.pdbx_description
1 polymer ?
#
loop_
_entity_poly.entity_id
_entity_poly.type
_entity_poly.pdbx_seq_one_letter_code
_entity_poly.pdbx_strand_id
1 'polypeptide(L)'
;MRRFMALLGLLAVAACTNANDLDSEPAYLGNFRLGHNVVVAPNLTKGPASRAASQEEWIDAMTRAINERFTRHEGSKLYHLGVSVEGYVLAIPGVPVVASPKSALIL
;
A
#
# COMPACT_ATOMS: atom_id res chain seq x y z
N MET A 1 -38.41 -3.85 4.41
CA MET A 1 -37.55 -4.79 5.16
C MET A 1 -36.48 -5.47 4.30
N ARG A 2 -36.82 -6.17 3.21
CA ARG A 2 -35.84 -6.91 2.37
C ARG A 2 -34.70 -6.06 1.78
N ARG A 3 -34.98 -4.81 1.37
CA ARG A 3 -33.95 -3.85 0.90
C ARG A 3 -33.01 -3.39 2.01
N PHE A 4 -33.55 -3.20 3.22
CA PHE A 4 -32.78 -2.83 4.41
C PHE A 4 -31.81 -3.95 4.83
N MET A 5 -32.27 -5.19 4.73
CA MET A 5 -31.47 -6.38 5.01
C MET A 5 -30.35 -6.59 3.97
N ALA A 6 -30.61 -6.29 2.70
CA ALA A 6 -29.61 -6.31 1.64
C ALA A 6 -28.54 -5.21 1.79
N LEU A 7 -28.95 -3.99 2.17
CA LEU A 7 -28.04 -2.89 2.48
C LEU A 7 -27.14 -3.23 3.68
N LEU A 8 -27.71 -3.78 4.75
CA LEU A 8 -26.95 -4.19 5.94
C LEU A 8 -25.94 -5.30 5.61
N GLY A 9 -26.32 -6.25 4.74
CA GLY A 9 -25.41 -7.27 4.24
C GLY A 9 -24.26 -6.69 3.41
N LEU A 10 -24.52 -5.70 2.55
CA LEU A 10 -23.48 -5.05 1.74
C LEU A 10 -22.46 -4.29 2.60
N LEU A 11 -22.94 -3.60 3.65
CA LEU A 11 -22.10 -2.90 4.62
C LEU A 11 -21.20 -3.85 5.42
N ALA A 12 -21.70 -5.04 5.78
CA ALA A 12 -20.92 -6.03 6.52
C ALA A 12 -19.74 -6.60 5.72
N VAL A 13 -19.88 -6.75 4.39
CA VAL A 13 -18.80 -7.29 3.53
C VAL A 13 -17.74 -6.24 3.20
N ALA A 14 -18.10 -4.95 3.18
CA ALA A 14 -17.17 -3.85 2.92
C ALA A 14 -16.14 -3.65 4.05
N ALA A 15 -16.43 -4.06 5.28
CA ALA A 15 -15.55 -3.88 6.43
C ALA A 15 -14.32 -4.80 6.43
N CYS A 16 -14.37 -5.95 5.74
CA CYS A 16 -13.30 -6.95 5.79
C CYS A 16 -12.10 -6.65 4.89
N THR A 17 -12.09 -5.54 4.15
CA THR A 17 -11.08 -5.29 3.09
C THR A 17 -10.03 -4.25 3.47
N ASN A 18 -10.08 -3.65 4.67
CA ASN A 18 -9.11 -2.62 5.04
C ASN A 18 -7.82 -3.27 5.57
N ALA A 19 -6.80 -3.34 4.72
CA ALA A 19 -5.49 -3.85 5.08
C ALA A 19 -4.57 -2.79 5.70
N ASN A 20 -5.06 -1.56 5.90
CA ASN A 20 -4.22 -0.46 6.38
C ASN A 20 -4.17 -0.43 7.92
N ASP A 21 -2.96 -0.32 8.46
CA ASP A 21 -2.66 -0.36 9.89
C ASP A 21 -2.55 1.04 10.52
N LEU A 22 -2.98 2.09 9.81
CA LEU A 22 -2.78 3.48 10.22
C LEU A 22 -3.60 3.92 11.43
N ASP A 23 -4.64 3.18 11.80
CA ASP A 23 -5.46 3.46 12.99
C ASP A 23 -4.75 3.02 14.29
N SER A 24 -3.67 2.24 14.17
CA SER A 24 -2.84 1.85 15.31
C SER A 24 -1.84 2.94 15.67
N GLU A 25 -1.41 2.93 16.95
CA GLU A 25 -0.39 3.85 17.42
C GLU A 25 0.91 3.69 16.61
N PRO A 26 1.50 4.78 16.08
CA PRO A 26 2.72 4.69 15.30
C PRO A 26 3.85 4.05 16.11
N ALA A 27 4.62 3.15 15.47
CA ALA A 27 5.77 2.53 16.13
C ALA A 27 6.76 3.58 16.64
N TYR A 28 7.36 3.36 17.81
CA TYR A 28 8.36 4.29 18.34
C TYR A 28 9.64 4.25 17.50
N LEU A 29 9.89 5.33 16.75
CA LEU A 29 11.10 5.54 15.93
C LEU A 29 12.09 6.53 16.55
N GLY A 30 11.97 6.81 17.86
CA GLY A 30 12.84 7.76 18.55
C GLY A 30 12.66 9.19 18.04
N ASN A 31 13.76 9.83 17.66
CA ASN A 31 13.78 11.25 17.31
C ASN A 31 13.50 11.53 15.81
N PHE A 32 12.84 10.59 15.12
CA PHE A 32 12.59 10.63 13.69
C PHE A 32 11.51 11.65 13.30
N ARG A 33 11.77 12.40 12.21
CA ARG A 33 10.80 13.20 11.45
C ARG A 33 11.10 13.06 9.97
N LEU A 34 10.06 12.81 9.17
CA LEU A 34 10.21 12.74 7.72
C LEU A 34 10.54 14.13 7.14
N GLY A 35 11.63 14.21 6.37
CA GLY A 35 12.03 15.37 5.60
C GLY A 35 11.61 15.24 4.14
N HIS A 36 12.51 14.73 3.28
CA HIS A 36 12.20 14.49 1.87
C HIS A 36 11.74 13.06 1.67
N ASN A 37 10.73 12.89 0.83
CA ASN A 37 10.22 11.61 0.37
C ASN A 37 10.29 11.62 -1.16
N VAL A 38 11.26 10.90 -1.71
CA VAL A 38 11.51 10.84 -3.16
C VAL A 38 11.36 9.41 -3.61
N VAL A 39 10.34 9.17 -4.44
CA VAL A 39 10.09 7.87 -5.05
C VAL A 39 10.34 7.96 -6.56
N VAL A 40 11.09 7.00 -7.08
CA VAL A 40 11.35 6.84 -8.51
C VAL A 40 11.06 5.40 -8.93
N ALA A 41 10.97 5.14 -10.24
CA ALA A 41 10.71 3.79 -10.74
C ALA A 41 11.36 3.56 -12.13
N PRO A 42 12.69 3.75 -12.27
CA PRO A 42 13.36 3.78 -13.57
C PRO A 42 13.39 2.44 -14.30
N ASN A 43 13.40 1.31 -13.58
CA ASN A 43 13.45 -0.03 -14.20
C ASN A 43 12.22 -0.90 -13.85
N LEU A 44 11.07 -0.27 -13.63
CA LEU A 44 9.87 -0.93 -13.14
C LEU A 44 9.46 -2.12 -14.02
N THR A 45 9.60 -3.33 -13.46
CA THR A 45 9.32 -4.58 -14.16
C THR A 45 8.08 -5.28 -13.61
N LYS A 46 7.15 -5.63 -14.50
CA LYS A 46 5.97 -6.43 -14.15
C LYS A 46 6.34 -7.91 -14.08
N GLY A 47 6.14 -8.52 -12.91
CA GLY A 47 6.37 -9.96 -12.70
C GLY A 47 5.26 -10.85 -13.28
N PRO A 48 5.48 -12.18 -13.27
CA PRO A 48 4.55 -13.15 -13.86
C PRO A 48 3.20 -13.15 -13.12
N ALA A 49 2.12 -13.46 -13.86
CA ALA A 49 0.76 -13.56 -13.31
C ALA A 49 0.29 -12.32 -12.53
N SER A 50 0.82 -11.15 -12.87
CA SER A 50 0.47 -9.85 -12.26
C SER A 50 -0.61 -9.12 -13.07
N ARG A 51 -1.49 -8.35 -12.42
CA ARG A 51 -2.30 -7.32 -13.11
C ARG A 51 -1.41 -6.15 -13.55
N ALA A 52 -1.89 -5.31 -14.48
CA ALA A 52 -1.14 -4.14 -14.93
C ALA A 52 -1.30 -2.96 -13.97
N ALA A 53 -0.23 -2.18 -13.80
CA ALA A 53 -0.20 -0.88 -13.15
C ALA A 53 0.90 -0.02 -13.81
N SER A 54 0.67 1.28 -13.95
CA SER A 54 1.60 2.22 -14.57
C SER A 54 2.74 2.59 -13.63
N GLN A 55 3.79 3.19 -14.21
CA GLN A 55 4.91 3.71 -13.45
C GLN A 55 4.48 4.85 -12.52
N GLU A 56 3.65 5.79 -13.00
CA GLU A 56 3.13 6.88 -12.19
C GLU A 56 2.24 6.38 -11.05
N GLU A 57 1.40 5.37 -11.30
CA GLU A 57 0.56 4.77 -10.27
C GLU A 57 1.40 4.21 -9.11
N TRP A 58 2.52 3.56 -9.41
CA TRP A 58 3.43 3.05 -8.39
C TRP A 58 4.17 4.14 -7.64
N ILE A 59 4.68 5.15 -8.35
CA ILE A 59 5.36 6.29 -7.74
C ILE A 59 4.42 7.02 -6.77
N ASP A 60 3.19 7.31 -7.20
CA ASP A 60 2.20 8.02 -6.39
C ASP A 60 1.74 7.17 -5.20
N ALA A 61 1.42 5.89 -5.42
CA ALA A 61 0.98 5.00 -4.36
C ALA A 61 2.06 4.81 -3.27
N MET A 62 3.33 4.64 -3.66
CA MET A 62 4.42 4.49 -2.71
C MET A 62 4.74 5.80 -1.98
N THR A 63 4.75 6.93 -2.70
CA THR A 63 4.96 8.25 -2.09
C THR A 63 3.90 8.50 -1.01
N ARG A 64 2.63 8.23 -1.33
CA ARG A 64 1.52 8.37 -0.40
C ARG A 64 1.65 7.42 0.79
N ALA A 65 1.97 6.15 0.56
CA ALA A 65 2.13 5.15 1.61
C ALA A 65 3.25 5.52 2.61
N ILE A 66 4.36 6.07 2.13
CA ILE A 66 5.45 6.58 2.96
C ILE A 66 5.00 7.80 3.75
N ASN A 67 4.34 8.77 3.09
CA ASN A 67 3.84 9.96 3.77
C ASN A 67 2.88 9.59 4.90
N GLU A 68 1.81 8.84 4.61
CA GLU A 68 0.81 8.43 5.58
C GLU A 68 1.42 7.71 6.80
N ARG A 69 2.44 6.86 6.57
CA ARG A 69 3.08 6.11 7.66
C ARG A 69 3.99 6.98 8.50
N PHE A 70 4.84 7.79 7.88
CA PHE A 70 5.99 8.41 8.52
C PHE A 70 5.79 9.88 8.91
N THR A 71 4.84 10.62 8.33
CA THR A 71 4.55 12.01 8.75
C THR A 71 3.93 12.09 10.14
N ARG A 72 3.45 10.96 10.68
CA ARG A 72 2.90 10.85 12.04
C ARG A 72 3.96 10.97 13.14
N HIS A 73 5.25 10.98 12.78
CA HIS A 73 6.36 11.11 13.73
C HIS A 73 6.88 12.55 13.78
N GLU A 74 6.83 13.15 14.97
CA GLU A 74 7.15 14.57 15.20
C GLU A 74 8.52 14.81 15.85
N GLY A 75 9.50 13.90 15.70
CA GLY A 75 10.85 14.08 16.24
C GLY A 75 11.58 15.33 15.72
N SER A 76 12.72 15.68 16.29
CA SER A 76 13.52 16.86 15.89
C SER A 76 14.57 16.58 14.80
N LYS A 77 14.83 15.32 14.46
CA LYS A 77 15.82 14.95 13.42
C LYS A 77 15.13 14.63 12.10
N LEU A 78 15.56 15.30 11.04
CA LEU A 78 15.07 15.08 9.69
C LEU A 78 15.74 13.87 9.05
N TYR A 79 14.94 12.99 8.47
CA TYR A 79 15.36 11.85 7.67
C TYR A 79 14.78 11.96 6.27
N HIS A 80 15.61 11.73 5.26
CA HIS A 80 15.21 11.80 3.86
C HIS A 80 15.19 10.39 3.27
N LEU A 81 14.06 9.99 2.70
CA LEU A 81 13.85 8.67 2.12
C LEU A 81 13.87 8.78 0.60
N GLY A 82 14.80 8.03 -0.02
CA GLY A 82 14.83 7.78 -1.45
C GLY A 82 14.47 6.31 -1.69
N VAL A 83 13.42 6.04 -2.45
CA VAL A 83 12.93 4.69 -2.75
C VAL A 83 12.82 4.50 -4.26
N SER A 84 13.34 3.38 -4.76
CA SER A 84 13.26 3.04 -6.18
C SER A 84 12.35 1.82 -6.35
N VAL A 85 11.27 1.94 -7.11
CA VAL A 85 10.39 0.81 -7.38
C VAL A 85 10.89 0.07 -8.62
N GLU A 86 11.47 -1.10 -8.41
CA GLU A 86 12.15 -1.87 -9.46
C GLU A 86 11.24 -2.95 -10.07
N GLY A 87 10.25 -3.45 -9.33
CA GLY A 87 9.36 -4.46 -9.88
C GLY A 87 8.17 -4.80 -9.01
N TYR A 88 7.13 -5.37 -9.62
CA TYR A 88 5.89 -5.67 -8.92
C TYR A 88 5.19 -6.94 -9.41
N VAL A 89 4.55 -7.62 -8.47
CA VAL A 89 3.53 -8.62 -8.71
C VAL A 89 2.29 -8.19 -7.95
N LEU A 90 1.18 -7.99 -8.67
CA LEU A 90 -0.11 -7.68 -8.09
C LEU A 90 -1.03 -8.87 -8.31
N ALA A 91 -1.49 -9.48 -7.21
CA ALA A 91 -2.35 -10.64 -7.27
C ALA A 91 -3.62 -10.37 -8.09
N ILE A 92 -3.98 -11.33 -8.95
CA ILE A 92 -5.21 -11.29 -9.76
C ILE A 92 -6.36 -11.79 -8.88
N PRO A 93 -7.43 -11.00 -8.69
CA PRO A 93 -8.59 -11.42 -7.92
C PRO A 93 -9.35 -12.55 -8.64
N GLY A 94 -9.87 -13.52 -7.88
CA GLY A 94 -10.79 -14.54 -8.42
C GLY A 94 -10.16 -15.84 -8.94
N VAL A 95 -8.89 -16.14 -8.66
CA VAL A 95 -8.28 -17.46 -8.92
C VAL A 95 -8.41 -18.34 -7.66
N PRO A 96 -9.39 -19.26 -7.55
CA PRO A 96 -9.86 -19.64 -6.21
C PRO A 96 -9.30 -20.93 -5.61
N VAL A 97 -8.48 -21.77 -6.28
CA VAL A 97 -8.23 -23.12 -5.73
C VAL A 97 -6.81 -23.70 -5.90
N VAL A 98 -6.09 -23.44 -6.99
CA VAL A 98 -4.82 -24.15 -7.28
C VAL A 98 -3.57 -23.27 -7.15
N ALA A 99 -3.69 -21.99 -7.52
CA ALA A 99 -2.62 -21.01 -7.36
C ALA A 99 -3.11 -19.88 -6.46
N SER A 100 -2.38 -19.61 -5.38
CA SER A 100 -2.59 -18.49 -4.47
C SER A 100 -1.55 -17.40 -4.76
N PRO A 101 -1.69 -16.64 -5.86
CA PRO A 101 -0.73 -15.59 -6.21
C PRO A 101 -0.74 -14.53 -5.11
N LYS A 102 0.42 -14.26 -4.52
CA LYS A 102 0.61 -13.20 -3.53
C LYS A 102 1.15 -11.96 -4.24
N SER A 103 0.75 -10.79 -3.74
CA SER A 103 1.37 -9.55 -4.20
C SER A 103 2.80 -9.44 -3.64
N ALA A 104 3.70 -8.88 -4.43
CA ALA A 104 5.08 -8.60 -4.07
C ALA A 104 5.52 -7.28 -4.69
N LEU A 105 6.41 -6.57 -4.00
CA LEU A 105 7.00 -5.33 -4.47
C LEU A 105 8.50 -5.40 -4.25
N ILE A 106 9.27 -4.94 -5.23
CA ILE A 106 10.73 -4.88 -5.19
C ILE A 106 11.10 -3.40 -5.15
N LEU A 107 11.82 -3.04 -4.08
CA LEU A 107 12.24 -1.68 -3.74
C LEU A 107 13.77 -1.56 -3.71
#